data_AF-A0A6A6ICW7-F1
#
_entry.id   AF-A0A6A6ICW7-F1
#
_cell.length_a   1.000
_cell.length_b   1.000
_cell.length_c   1.000
_cell.angle_alpha   90.00
_cell.angle_beta   90.00
_cell.angle_gamma   90.00
#
_symmetry.space_group_name_H-M   'P 1'
#
loop_
_entity.id
_entity.type
_entity.pdbx_description
1 polymer ?
#
loop_
_entity_poly.entity_id
_entity_poly.type
_entity_poly.pdbx_seq_one_letter_code
_entity_poly.pdbx_strand_id
1 'polypeptide(L)'
;MAEASANPLLSTARASDTSPTIQLHPLVLLTISDCITRHTLRQQSGPVAGAILGQQNGQEVTMEVAFQAKLTPNAAGEVVLDDEWFSKRLEDFKDVHKQPQLDLVGWFTLGPASGPQSHILPIHARISELYTESPILCLFHPSDAESEATAAGKLPLTLYESVYESATGGPNDKAMDIDGAVQNKALKFRELVYSVETGEAEMIGVDFVARGGGNATAVDGSAAAVPKATAESSKVEEEKGKKTRGKQKEKEKAKEETIDESAVLTAEDDELLSTLTAKMNAIRMLSRRITLLRIYLASLPPSYLSDPSLPLNPAPTADHPLPLNHSILRSISATLARINILAPPDAEAFTLESQQEASDVQLVQLLSSITNSVSAAKDLGKKSQIVENGKSQSRRGPLGGGYDGGGSNQYFDTIIGASGGSGRQFGNERWS
;
A
#
# COMPACT_ATOMS: atom_id res chain seq x y z
N MET A 1 17.20 31.32 23.35
CA MET A 1 16.24 30.77 22.38
C MET A 1 16.77 31.11 21.00
N ALA A 2 17.21 30.12 20.23
CA ALA A 2 17.60 30.36 18.84
C ALA A 2 16.31 30.53 18.04
N GLU A 3 16.11 31.69 17.42
CA GLU A 3 15.09 31.86 16.39
C GLU A 3 15.34 30.77 15.33
N ALA A 4 14.37 29.89 15.12
CA ALA A 4 14.45 28.90 14.06
C ALA A 4 14.63 29.66 12.74
N SER A 5 15.80 29.54 12.12
CA SER A 5 16.09 30.20 10.85
C SER A 5 15.05 29.79 9.82
N ALA A 6 14.15 30.71 9.45
CA ALA A 6 13.13 30.46 8.45
C ALA A 6 13.82 30.08 7.12
N ASN A 7 13.40 28.96 6.52
CA ASN A 7 13.97 28.51 5.26
C ASN A 7 13.65 29.54 4.17
N PRO A 8 14.65 30.14 3.49
CA PRO A 8 14.43 31.21 2.52
C PRO A 8 13.65 30.76 1.27
N LEU A 9 13.62 29.46 1.00
CA LEU A 9 12.88 28.87 -0.11
C LEU A 9 11.43 28.56 0.24
N LEU A 10 11.01 28.70 1.50
CA LEU A 10 9.61 28.50 1.87
C LEU A 10 8.82 29.80 1.73
N SER A 11 7.65 29.69 1.11
CA SER A 11 6.65 30.74 1.12
C SER A 11 5.95 30.78 2.48
N THR A 12 5.72 31.99 2.99
CA THR A 12 4.88 32.20 4.19
C THR A 12 3.39 32.32 3.83
N ALA A 13 3.04 32.33 2.53
CA ALA A 13 1.66 32.40 2.09
C ALA A 13 0.98 31.06 2.35
N ARG A 14 -0.23 31.10 2.93
CA ARG A 14 -1.05 29.90 3.11
C ARG A 14 -1.54 29.39 1.75
N ALA A 15 -1.74 28.08 1.64
CA ALA A 15 -2.48 27.51 0.52
C ALA A 15 -3.82 28.26 0.37
N SER A 16 -4.03 28.83 -0.81
CA SER A 16 -5.27 29.52 -1.21
C SER A 16 -6.26 28.50 -1.77
N ASP A 17 -7.53 28.90 -1.94
CA ASP A 17 -8.57 28.08 -2.62
C ASP A 17 -8.22 27.75 -4.09
N THR A 18 -7.12 28.29 -4.62
CA THR A 18 -6.58 28.02 -5.95
C THR A 18 -5.45 26.99 -5.96
N SER A 19 -5.03 26.50 -4.79
CA SER A 19 -3.92 25.53 -4.69
C SER A 19 -4.44 24.14 -5.06
N PRO A 20 -3.62 23.31 -5.73
CA PRO A 20 -4.05 21.98 -6.14
C PRO A 20 -4.27 21.07 -4.93
N THR A 21 -5.32 20.26 -4.98
CA THR A 21 -5.59 19.19 -4.02
C THR A 21 -4.93 17.91 -4.52
N ILE A 22 -4.02 17.35 -3.74
CA ILE A 22 -3.22 16.21 -4.18
C ILE A 22 -3.78 14.90 -3.63
N GLN A 23 -3.99 13.94 -4.53
CA GLN A 23 -4.26 12.55 -4.23
C GLN A 23 -3.03 11.70 -4.53
N LEU A 24 -2.51 11.03 -3.51
CA LEU A 24 -1.29 10.24 -3.61
C LEU A 24 -1.62 8.75 -3.53
N HIS A 25 -1.30 8.00 -4.58
CA HIS A 25 -1.44 6.55 -4.56
C HIS A 25 -0.32 5.90 -3.74
N PRO A 26 -0.61 4.83 -2.95
CA PRO A 26 0.39 4.09 -2.19
C PRO A 26 1.54 3.54 -3.04
N LEU A 27 1.27 3.20 -4.30
CA LEU A 27 2.28 2.68 -5.21
C LEU A 27 3.44 3.68 -5.43
N VAL A 28 3.14 4.98 -5.49
CA VAL A 28 4.14 6.05 -5.57
C VAL A 28 5.05 6.02 -4.34
N LEU A 29 4.46 5.91 -3.14
CA LEU A 29 5.21 5.85 -1.88
C LEU A 29 6.14 4.65 -1.81
N LEU A 30 5.63 3.47 -2.20
CA LEU A 30 6.42 2.25 -2.25
C LEU A 30 7.58 2.37 -3.24
N THR A 31 7.33 2.98 -4.41
CA THR A 31 8.37 3.19 -5.42
C THR A 31 9.43 4.17 -4.95
N ILE A 32 9.03 5.28 -4.31
CA ILE A 32 9.98 6.26 -3.73
C ILE A 32 10.84 5.58 -2.67
N SER A 33 10.23 4.84 -1.73
CA SER A 33 10.93 4.10 -0.68
C SER A 33 11.90 3.07 -1.25
N ASP A 34 11.47 2.30 -2.24
CA ASP A 34 12.32 1.34 -2.94
C ASP A 34 13.49 2.03 -3.67
N CYS A 35 13.27 3.17 -4.34
CA CYS A 35 14.34 3.92 -5.00
C CYS A 35 15.40 4.39 -3.99
N ILE A 36 14.95 4.90 -2.84
CA ILE A 36 15.82 5.38 -1.76
C ILE A 36 16.63 4.23 -1.14
N THR A 37 15.96 3.11 -0.82
CA THR A 37 16.63 1.95 -0.23
C THR A 37 17.64 1.33 -1.19
N ARG A 38 17.31 1.19 -2.49
CA ARG A 38 18.25 0.71 -3.51
C ARG A 38 19.45 1.63 -3.69
N HIS A 39 19.22 2.95 -3.73
CA HIS A 39 20.29 3.93 -3.84
C HIS A 39 21.26 3.85 -2.65
N THR A 40 20.70 3.73 -1.44
CA THR A 40 21.46 3.65 -0.18
C THR A 40 22.25 2.34 -0.09
N LEU A 41 21.63 1.19 -0.35
CA LEU A 41 22.27 -0.12 -0.29
C LEU A 41 23.36 -0.31 -1.35
N ARG A 42 23.20 0.31 -2.51
CA ARG A 42 24.19 0.28 -3.60
C ARG A 42 25.30 1.32 -3.43
N GLN A 43 25.23 2.17 -2.39
CA GLN A 43 26.19 3.24 -2.13
C GLN A 43 26.41 4.14 -3.37
N GLN A 44 25.32 4.43 -4.08
CA GLN A 44 25.36 5.32 -5.22
C GLN A 44 25.69 6.75 -4.74
N SER A 45 26.48 7.47 -5.53
CA SER A 45 26.87 8.85 -5.22
C SER A 45 25.88 9.86 -5.81
N GLY A 46 25.57 10.91 -5.06
CA GLY A 46 24.75 12.03 -5.52
C GLY A 46 23.34 12.04 -4.93
N PRO A 47 22.51 13.04 -5.26
CA PRO A 47 21.13 13.09 -4.81
C PRO A 47 20.26 12.05 -5.53
N VAL A 48 19.18 11.64 -4.88
CA VAL A 48 18.13 10.82 -5.48
C VAL A 48 17.04 11.73 -6.00
N ALA A 49 16.72 11.65 -7.29
CA ALA A 49 15.55 12.32 -7.86
C ALA A 49 14.74 11.34 -8.71
N GLY A 50 13.46 11.62 -8.87
CA GLY A 50 12.60 10.86 -9.76
C GLY A 50 11.34 11.61 -10.15
N ALA A 51 10.67 11.13 -11.19
CA ALA A 51 9.47 11.73 -11.73
C ALA A 51 8.22 11.08 -11.12
N ILE A 52 7.14 11.83 -11.04
CA ILE A 52 5.82 11.36 -10.65
C ILE A 52 4.84 11.69 -11.77
N LEU A 53 4.15 10.67 -12.25
CA LEU A 53 3.12 10.73 -13.26
C LEU A 53 1.76 10.55 -12.61
N GLY A 54 0.76 11.18 -13.22
CA GLY A 54 -0.61 11.07 -12.80
C GLY A 54 -1.54 11.88 -13.69
N GLN A 55 -2.71 12.22 -13.17
CA GLN A 55 -3.71 12.99 -13.88
C GLN A 55 -3.89 14.35 -13.24
N GLN A 56 -4.20 15.34 -14.06
CA GLN A 56 -4.56 16.67 -13.61
C GLN A 56 -5.97 17.01 -14.10
N ASN A 57 -6.93 16.97 -13.17
CA ASN A 57 -8.34 17.28 -13.41
C ASN A 57 -8.67 18.62 -12.76
N GLY A 58 -8.29 19.72 -13.43
CA GLY A 58 -8.45 21.07 -12.90
C GLY A 58 -7.51 21.31 -11.72
N GLN A 59 -8.07 21.42 -10.52
CA GLN A 59 -7.31 21.59 -9.27
C GLN A 59 -6.97 20.25 -8.59
N GLU A 60 -7.62 19.17 -8.99
CA GLU A 60 -7.35 17.85 -8.45
C GLU A 60 -6.20 17.22 -9.23
N VAL A 61 -5.14 16.84 -8.50
CA VAL A 61 -3.95 16.20 -9.08
C VAL A 61 -3.78 14.83 -8.44
N THR A 62 -3.92 13.78 -9.24
CA THR A 62 -3.58 12.42 -8.81
C THR A 62 -2.10 12.17 -9.08
N MET A 63 -1.46 11.43 -8.18
CA MET A 63 -0.09 10.96 -8.32
C MET A 63 -0.13 9.43 -8.26
N GLU A 64 0.04 8.78 -9.40
CA GLU A 64 -0.28 7.36 -9.59
C GLU A 64 0.96 6.49 -9.74
N VAL A 65 1.93 6.95 -10.53
CA VAL A 65 3.12 6.17 -10.89
C VAL A 65 4.36 7.04 -10.70
N ALA A 66 5.44 6.44 -10.21
CA ALA A 66 6.72 7.13 -10.08
C ALA A 66 7.85 6.32 -10.68
N PHE A 67 8.93 7.00 -11.06
CA PHE A 67 10.16 6.35 -11.49
C PHE A 67 11.40 7.16 -11.11
N GLN A 68 12.52 6.47 -10.91
CA GLN A 68 13.81 7.12 -10.64
C GLN A 68 14.33 7.85 -11.89
N ALA A 69 14.76 9.10 -11.73
CA ALA A 69 15.39 9.88 -12.78
C ALA A 69 16.92 9.70 -12.79
N LYS A 70 17.51 9.78 -13.97
CA LYS A 70 18.96 9.82 -14.12
C LYS A 70 19.45 11.27 -14.02
N LEU A 71 20.44 11.49 -13.15
CA LEU A 71 21.06 12.79 -12.93
C LEU A 71 22.49 12.81 -13.49
N THR A 72 22.88 13.95 -14.05
CA THR A 72 24.23 14.19 -14.60
C THR A 72 24.75 15.55 -14.13
N PRO A 73 26.08 15.71 -13.94
CA PRO A 73 26.66 17.01 -13.64
C PRO A 73 26.65 17.89 -14.90
N ASN A 74 26.21 19.15 -14.77
CA ASN A 74 26.32 20.14 -15.83
C ASN A 74 27.74 20.72 -15.94
N ALA A 75 27.98 21.58 -16.92
CA ALA A 75 29.27 22.25 -17.12
C ALA A 75 29.71 23.15 -15.94
N ALA A 76 28.77 23.56 -15.09
CA ALA A 76 29.01 24.33 -13.86
C ALA A 76 29.23 23.44 -12.61
N GLY A 77 29.16 22.11 -12.76
CA GLY A 77 29.30 21.14 -11.67
C GLY A 77 28.02 20.94 -10.83
N GLU A 78 26.91 21.53 -11.21
CA GLU A 78 25.61 21.33 -10.56
C GLU A 78 24.94 20.06 -11.09
N VAL A 79 24.18 19.38 -10.24
CA VAL A 79 23.47 18.15 -10.62
C VAL A 79 22.17 18.52 -11.32
N VAL A 80 22.01 18.09 -12.56
CA VAL A 80 20.84 18.33 -13.41
C VAL A 80 20.28 17.02 -13.97
N LEU A 81 19.10 17.08 -14.58
CA LEU A 81 18.48 15.93 -15.26
C LEU A 81 19.21 15.59 -16.56
N ASP A 82 19.33 14.30 -16.85
CA ASP A 82 19.69 13.81 -18.18
C ASP A 82 18.45 13.88 -19.08
N ASP A 83 18.34 14.94 -19.89
CA ASP A 83 17.13 15.23 -20.67
C ASP A 83 16.81 14.14 -21.71
N GLU A 84 17.83 13.57 -22.36
CA GLU A 84 17.64 12.52 -23.38
C GLU A 84 17.11 11.25 -22.72
N TRP A 85 17.73 10.84 -21.61
CA TRP A 85 17.28 9.68 -20.86
C TRP A 85 15.88 9.90 -20.27
N PHE A 86 15.62 11.08 -19.71
CA PHE A 86 14.36 11.40 -19.04
C PHE A 86 13.20 11.48 -20.03
N SER A 87 13.38 12.15 -21.17
CA SER A 87 12.34 12.25 -22.22
C SER A 87 11.94 10.88 -22.72
N LYS A 88 12.92 10.04 -23.05
CA LYS A 88 12.67 8.66 -23.48
C LYS A 88 11.94 7.85 -22.40
N ARG A 89 12.37 7.99 -21.14
CA ARG A 89 11.75 7.24 -20.04
C ARG A 89 10.32 7.70 -19.78
N LEU A 90 10.06 9.00 -19.89
CA LEU A 90 8.73 9.57 -19.77
C LEU A 90 7.80 9.04 -20.87
N GLU A 91 8.29 8.97 -22.12
CA GLU A 91 7.56 8.36 -23.24
C GLU A 91 7.26 6.88 -23.00
N ASP A 92 8.23 6.09 -22.54
CA ASP A 92 8.01 4.66 -22.21
C ASP A 92 6.84 4.50 -21.21
N PHE A 93 6.77 5.33 -20.17
CA PHE A 93 5.69 5.27 -19.18
C PHE A 93 4.36 5.76 -19.74
N LYS A 94 4.34 6.81 -20.56
CA LYS A 94 3.14 7.26 -21.28
C LYS A 94 2.60 6.18 -22.21
N ASP A 95 3.48 5.41 -22.84
CA ASP A 95 3.10 4.33 -23.75
C ASP A 95 2.49 3.11 -23.05
N VAL A 96 2.91 2.83 -21.81
CA VAL A 96 2.33 1.74 -21.01
C VAL A 96 1.00 2.19 -20.38
N HIS A 97 0.88 3.46 -19.99
CA HIS A 97 -0.29 4.03 -19.33
C HIS A 97 -1.12 4.90 -20.29
N LYS A 98 -1.75 4.26 -21.28
CA LYS A 98 -2.56 4.94 -22.32
C LYS A 98 -3.98 5.29 -21.85
N GLN A 99 -4.54 4.53 -20.92
CA GLN A 99 -5.89 4.71 -20.39
C GLN A 99 -5.92 4.35 -18.89
N PRO A 100 -6.09 5.34 -17.99
CA PRO A 100 -6.05 6.80 -18.25
C PRO A 100 -4.67 7.26 -18.74
N GLN A 101 -4.64 8.33 -19.53
CA GLN A 101 -3.37 8.92 -20.00
C GLN A 101 -2.73 9.67 -18.83
N LEU A 102 -1.54 9.22 -18.42
CA LEU A 102 -0.79 9.86 -17.35
C LEU A 102 0.23 10.85 -17.92
N ASP A 103 0.36 12.01 -17.29
CA ASP A 103 1.39 13.00 -17.60
C ASP A 103 2.25 13.32 -16.39
N LEU A 104 3.36 14.02 -16.60
CA LEU A 104 4.24 14.46 -15.53
C LEU A 104 3.53 15.51 -14.67
N VAL A 105 3.21 15.15 -13.43
CA VAL A 105 2.55 16.04 -12.46
C VAL A 105 3.53 16.58 -11.41
N GLY A 106 4.64 15.87 -11.19
CA GLY A 106 5.60 16.26 -10.18
C GLY A 106 6.86 15.42 -10.20
N TRP A 107 7.67 15.61 -9.18
CA TRP A 107 8.93 14.89 -9.00
C TRP A 107 9.26 14.77 -7.52
N PHE A 108 10.08 13.79 -7.18
CA PHE A 108 10.48 13.54 -5.80
C PHE A 108 11.99 13.65 -5.60
N THR A 109 12.39 14.01 -4.38
CA THR A 109 13.78 14.00 -3.92
C THR A 109 13.85 13.82 -2.40
N LEU A 110 15.06 13.72 -1.88
CA LEU A 110 15.35 13.63 -0.45
C LEU A 110 15.69 15.01 0.11
N GLY A 111 15.22 15.30 1.33
CA GLY A 111 15.62 16.51 2.04
C GLY A 111 15.27 16.53 3.52
N PRO A 112 15.78 17.51 4.26
CA PRO A 112 15.49 17.65 5.69
C PRO A 112 14.03 18.07 5.92
N ALA A 113 13.50 17.78 7.11
CA ALA A 113 12.18 18.24 7.54
C ALA A 113 12.06 19.78 7.62
N SER A 114 13.18 20.51 7.56
CA SER A 114 13.21 21.98 7.47
C SER A 114 12.85 22.53 6.08
N GLY A 115 12.62 21.66 5.10
CA GLY A 115 12.13 22.02 3.77
C GLY A 115 13.18 21.96 2.66
N PRO A 116 12.84 22.48 1.46
CA PRO A 116 13.69 22.39 0.27
C PRO A 116 15.00 23.17 0.42
N GLN A 117 16.05 22.70 -0.26
CA GLN A 117 17.38 23.29 -0.26
C GLN A 117 17.74 23.80 -1.66
N SER A 118 18.73 24.70 -1.76
CA SER A 118 19.10 25.35 -3.04
C SER A 118 19.52 24.38 -4.15
N HIS A 119 20.06 23.20 -3.81
CA HIS A 119 20.48 22.19 -4.79
C HIS A 119 19.32 21.59 -5.59
N ILE A 120 18.08 21.78 -5.12
CA ILE A 120 16.84 21.30 -5.76
C ILE A 120 16.44 22.25 -6.91
N LEU A 121 16.84 23.52 -6.87
CA LEU A 121 16.40 24.55 -7.81
C LEU A 121 16.78 24.27 -9.27
N PRO A 122 18.02 23.83 -9.61
CA PRO A 122 18.38 23.54 -11.00
C PRO A 122 17.52 22.41 -11.59
N ILE A 123 17.24 21.37 -10.80
CA ILE A 123 16.39 20.25 -11.21
C ILE A 123 14.95 20.74 -11.39
N HIS A 124 14.42 21.49 -10.41
CA HIS A 124 13.06 22.01 -10.47
C HIS A 124 12.84 22.91 -11.69
N ALA A 125 13.74 23.87 -11.92
CA ALA A 125 13.67 24.79 -13.07
C ALA A 125 13.72 24.02 -14.39
N ARG A 126 14.60 23.02 -14.51
CA ARG A 126 14.70 22.20 -15.73
C ARG A 126 13.41 21.43 -16.01
N ILE A 127 12.77 20.86 -14.98
CA ILE A 127 11.48 20.18 -15.12
C ILE A 127 10.39 21.17 -15.54
N SER A 128 10.36 22.33 -14.86
CA SER A 128 9.36 23.38 -15.09
C SER A 128 9.39 23.92 -16.53
N GLU A 129 10.59 24.11 -17.06
CA GLU A 129 10.80 24.66 -18.42
C GLU A 129 10.49 23.67 -19.54
N LEU A 130 10.79 22.38 -19.35
CA LEU A 130 10.74 21.40 -20.44
C LEU A 130 9.51 20.51 -20.46
N TYR A 131 8.92 20.20 -19.31
CA TYR A 131 7.94 19.13 -19.21
C TYR A 131 6.59 19.59 -18.67
N THR A 132 6.58 20.39 -17.59
CA THR A 132 5.33 20.80 -16.92
C THR A 132 5.50 22.16 -16.26
N GLU A 133 4.61 23.13 -16.52
CA GLU A 133 4.77 24.51 -16.03
C GLU A 133 4.87 24.63 -14.50
N SER A 134 4.10 23.83 -13.75
CA SER A 134 4.05 23.87 -12.28
C SER A 134 4.20 22.47 -11.68
N PRO A 135 5.43 21.90 -11.67
CA PRO A 135 5.65 20.55 -11.18
C PRO A 135 5.62 20.52 -9.64
N ILE A 136 4.84 19.60 -9.08
CA ILE A 136 4.78 19.42 -7.62
C ILE A 136 6.07 18.75 -7.12
N LEU A 137 6.68 19.33 -6.08
CA LEU A 137 7.84 18.77 -5.41
C LEU A 137 7.41 17.88 -4.24
N CYS A 138 7.71 16.58 -4.33
CA CYS A 138 7.58 15.63 -3.22
C CYS A 138 8.92 15.48 -2.49
N LEU A 139 8.99 15.99 -1.26
CA LEU A 139 10.18 15.91 -0.44
C LEU A 139 10.03 14.81 0.61
N PHE A 140 10.81 13.75 0.48
CA PHE A 140 10.88 12.69 1.49
C PHE A 140 11.93 13.05 2.56
N HIS A 141 11.61 12.76 3.82
CA HIS A 141 12.43 13.08 4.99
C HIS A 141 13.02 11.81 5.64
N PRO A 142 14.23 11.39 5.26
CA PRO A 142 14.85 10.19 5.82
C PRO A 142 14.99 10.23 7.35
N SER A 143 15.23 11.41 7.92
CA SER A 143 15.36 11.61 9.37
C SER A 143 14.08 11.27 10.13
N ASP A 144 12.93 11.41 9.48
CA ASP A 144 11.63 11.28 10.12
C ASP A 144 11.02 9.89 9.89
N ALA A 145 11.65 9.05 9.06
CA ALA A 145 11.19 7.72 8.72
C ALA A 145 11.01 6.81 9.95
N GLU A 146 11.86 6.97 10.97
CA GLU A 146 11.81 6.22 12.23
C GLU A 146 11.26 7.06 13.41
N SER A 147 10.58 8.17 13.12
CA SER A 147 10.06 9.06 14.18
C SER A 147 8.81 8.53 14.88
N GLU A 148 8.56 8.99 16.11
CA GLU A 148 7.30 8.71 16.83
C GLU A 148 6.06 9.21 16.07
N ALA A 149 6.19 10.29 15.30
CA ALA A 149 5.12 10.81 14.44
C ALA A 149 4.78 9.81 13.33
N THR A 150 5.79 9.17 12.75
CA THR A 150 5.62 8.11 11.74
C THR A 150 5.02 6.86 12.36
N ALA A 151 5.46 6.45 13.55
CA ALA A 151 4.80 5.39 14.32
C ALA A 151 3.33 5.73 14.67
N ALA A 152 2.98 7.02 14.75
CA ALA A 152 1.62 7.50 14.93
C ALA A 152 0.81 7.67 13.63
N GLY A 153 1.37 7.26 12.47
CA GLY A 153 0.70 7.25 11.18
C GLY A 153 0.85 8.54 10.35
N LYS A 154 1.82 9.41 10.67
CA LYS A 154 2.20 10.54 9.80
C LYS A 154 3.24 10.06 8.79
N LEU A 155 3.01 10.26 7.49
CA LEU A 155 4.04 9.91 6.50
C LEU A 155 5.21 10.91 6.56
N PRO A 156 6.48 10.44 6.44
CA PRO A 156 7.67 11.27 6.50
C PRO A 156 7.94 11.98 5.17
N LEU A 157 6.94 12.70 4.65
CA LEU A 157 7.03 13.44 3.39
C LEU A 157 6.21 14.72 3.45
N THR A 158 6.64 15.69 2.65
CA THR A 158 5.96 16.98 2.46
C THR A 158 5.88 17.30 0.97
N LEU A 159 4.72 17.77 0.51
CA LEU A 159 4.50 18.19 -0.87
C LEU A 159 4.54 19.72 -0.97
N TYR A 160 5.12 20.22 -2.05
CA TYR A 160 5.22 21.66 -2.29
C TYR A 160 4.84 22.03 -3.73
N GLU A 161 4.14 23.15 -3.89
CA GLU A 161 4.02 23.84 -5.19
C GLU A 161 5.04 24.97 -5.30
N SER A 162 5.39 25.31 -6.54
CA SER A 162 6.19 26.47 -6.90
C SER A 162 5.34 27.74 -6.96
N VAL A 163 5.74 28.78 -6.22
CA VAL A 163 5.15 30.12 -6.26
C VAL A 163 6.24 31.15 -6.49
N TYR A 164 6.02 32.04 -7.45
CA TYR A 164 6.92 33.14 -7.74
C TYR A 164 6.51 34.38 -6.93
N GLU A 165 7.26 34.66 -5.85
CA GLU A 165 7.02 35.83 -5.00
C GLU A 165 7.97 36.97 -5.33
N SER A 166 7.50 38.21 -5.27
CA SER A 166 8.37 39.38 -5.37
C SER A 166 9.27 39.46 -4.14
N ALA A 167 10.60 39.53 -4.36
CA ALA A 167 11.60 39.48 -3.29
C ALA A 167 11.49 40.61 -2.24
N THR A 168 10.71 41.66 -2.51
CA THR A 168 10.58 42.85 -1.64
C THR A 168 9.20 43.02 -0.99
N GLY A 169 8.25 42.10 -1.17
CA GLY A 169 6.89 42.25 -0.65
C GLY A 169 6.74 41.78 0.80
N GLY A 170 6.77 42.72 1.75
CA GLY A 170 6.26 42.45 3.11
C GLY A 170 4.74 42.17 3.09
N PRO A 171 4.17 41.58 4.16
CA PRO A 171 2.79 41.06 4.21
C PRO A 171 1.65 42.08 3.99
N ASN A 172 1.95 43.35 3.67
CA ASN A 172 0.98 44.41 3.41
C ASN A 172 1.22 45.19 2.11
N ASP A 173 2.11 44.75 1.22
CA ASP A 173 2.40 45.51 0.01
C ASP A 173 1.41 45.16 -1.11
N LYS A 174 0.24 45.79 -1.08
CA LYS A 174 -0.69 45.87 -2.22
C LYS A 174 -0.17 46.88 -3.25
N ALA A 175 1.09 46.75 -3.65
CA ALA A 175 1.62 47.54 -4.75
C ALA A 175 1.01 47.00 -6.05
N MET A 176 0.23 47.83 -6.73
CA MET A 176 -0.30 47.52 -8.05
C MET A 176 0.84 47.11 -8.98
N ASP A 177 0.67 46.00 -9.70
CA ASP A 177 1.56 45.59 -10.78
C ASP A 177 1.64 46.72 -11.82
N ILE A 178 2.70 47.52 -11.76
CA ILE A 178 3.00 48.50 -12.80
C ILE A 178 3.65 47.72 -13.96
N ASP A 179 2.90 47.64 -15.05
CA ASP A 179 3.29 47.01 -16.30
C ASP A 179 4.64 47.58 -16.81
N GLY A 180 5.66 46.71 -16.92
CA GLY A 180 6.93 47.04 -17.58
C GLY A 180 8.23 47.02 -16.75
N ALA A 181 8.19 46.81 -15.43
CA ALA A 181 9.42 46.60 -14.65
C ALA A 181 9.67 45.11 -14.39
N VAL A 182 10.83 44.59 -14.79
CA VAL A 182 11.28 43.22 -14.48
C VAL A 182 11.50 43.13 -12.97
N GLN A 183 10.46 42.80 -12.22
CA GLN A 183 10.58 42.47 -10.81
C GLN A 183 11.27 41.11 -10.72
N ASN A 184 12.39 41.04 -10.00
CA ASN A 184 13.05 39.76 -9.69
C ASN A 184 12.12 38.94 -8.78
N LYS A 185 11.27 38.11 -9.38
CA LYS A 185 10.44 37.15 -8.65
C LYS A 185 11.32 35.96 -8.25
N ALA A 186 11.42 35.71 -6.95
CA ALA A 186 12.12 34.55 -6.42
C ALA A 186 11.16 33.35 -6.41
N LEU A 187 11.63 32.22 -6.90
CA LEU A 187 10.93 30.94 -6.77
C LEU A 187 10.93 30.53 -5.29
N LYS A 188 9.75 30.33 -4.73
CA LYS A 188 9.54 29.77 -3.40
C LYS A 188 8.60 28.58 -3.47
N PHE A 189 8.63 27.77 -2.42
CA PHE A 189 7.85 26.56 -2.25
C PHE A 189 6.79 26.76 -1.19
N ARG A 190 5.54 26.48 -1.54
CA ARG A 190 4.40 26.53 -0.62
C ARG A 190 3.96 25.11 -0.30
N GLU A 191 3.81 24.79 0.98
CA GLU A 191 3.40 23.47 1.43
C GLU A 191 1.94 23.17 1.03
N LEU A 192 1.73 21.97 0.49
CA LEU A 192 0.44 21.47 0.04
C LEU A 192 -0.11 20.40 0.99
N VAL A 193 -1.43 20.38 1.10
CA VAL A 193 -2.16 19.29 1.76
C VAL A 193 -2.42 18.18 0.76
N TYR A 194 -2.17 16.94 1.17
CA TYR A 194 -2.45 15.76 0.36
C TYR A 194 -3.34 14.78 1.11
N SER A 195 -4.06 13.97 0.35
CA SER A 195 -4.75 12.78 0.80
C SER A 195 -4.12 11.55 0.15
N VAL A 196 -4.07 10.44 0.87
CA VAL A 196 -3.72 9.15 0.27
C VAL A 196 -4.98 8.57 -0.34
N GLU A 197 -5.01 8.42 -1.65
CA GLU A 197 -6.10 7.75 -2.34
C GLU A 197 -5.73 6.28 -2.51
N THR A 198 -6.62 5.39 -2.12
CA THR A 198 -6.45 3.96 -2.31
C THR A 198 -7.66 3.41 -3.03
N GLY A 199 -7.46 2.87 -4.24
CA GLY A 199 -8.47 2.02 -4.85
C GLY A 199 -8.74 0.79 -3.99
N GLU A 200 -9.86 0.11 -4.19
CA GLU A 200 -10.22 -1.09 -3.40
C GLU A 200 -9.12 -2.17 -3.46
N ALA A 201 -8.62 -2.45 -4.67
CA ALA A 201 -7.53 -3.41 -4.87
C ALA A 201 -6.22 -2.96 -4.20
N GLU A 202 -5.89 -1.67 -4.24
CA GLU A 202 -4.70 -1.14 -3.57
C GLU A 202 -4.84 -1.18 -2.06
N MET A 203 -6.02 -0.86 -1.53
CA MET A 203 -6.32 -0.93 -0.09
C MET A 203 -6.11 -2.36 0.43
N ILE A 204 -6.64 -3.36 -0.29
CA ILE A 204 -6.46 -4.77 0.06
C ILE A 204 -4.98 -5.16 -0.03
N GLY A 205 -4.29 -4.77 -1.11
CA GLY A 205 -2.87 -5.08 -1.30
C GLY A 205 -1.97 -4.46 -0.23
N VAL A 206 -2.21 -3.20 0.13
CA VAL A 206 -1.47 -2.49 1.18
C VAL A 206 -1.77 -3.10 2.54
N ASP A 207 -3.02 -3.43 2.87
CA ASP A 207 -3.35 -4.08 4.15
C ASP A 207 -2.70 -5.46 4.26
N PHE A 208 -2.67 -6.24 3.17
CA PHE A 208 -1.97 -7.52 3.12
C PHE A 208 -0.45 -7.36 3.38
N VAL A 209 0.20 -6.41 2.71
CA VAL A 209 1.63 -6.14 2.92
C VAL A 209 1.90 -5.59 4.33
N ALA A 210 1.07 -4.68 4.83
CA ALA A 210 1.22 -4.05 6.14
C ALA A 210 1.04 -5.02 7.31
N ARG A 211 0.19 -6.04 7.15
CA ARG A 211 0.06 -7.15 8.11
C ARG A 211 1.27 -8.09 8.13
N GLY A 212 2.24 -7.87 7.23
CA GLY A 212 3.40 -8.71 7.07
C GLY A 212 3.09 -9.93 6.20
N GLY A 213 2.41 -9.69 5.07
CA GLY A 213 2.04 -10.66 4.03
C GLY A 213 2.90 -11.92 4.10
N GLY A 214 2.27 -13.01 4.55
CA GLY A 214 2.92 -14.14 5.21
C GLY A 214 4.25 -14.57 4.59
N ASN A 215 5.23 -14.85 5.46
CA ASN A 215 6.49 -15.52 5.14
C ASN A 215 6.40 -16.36 3.85
N ALA A 216 6.91 -15.82 2.74
CA ALA A 216 6.94 -16.48 1.44
C ALA A 216 7.95 -17.67 1.37
N THR A 217 8.16 -18.36 2.50
CA THR A 217 9.01 -19.55 2.63
C THR A 217 8.31 -20.75 3.28
N ALA A 218 6.99 -20.71 3.50
CA ALA A 218 6.26 -21.83 4.12
C ALA A 218 5.04 -22.31 3.31
N VAL A 219 5.20 -22.46 1.99
CA VAL A 219 4.36 -23.37 1.20
C VAL A 219 5.23 -24.51 0.68
N ASP A 220 5.68 -25.37 1.58
CA ASP A 220 6.18 -26.68 1.17
C ASP A 220 4.97 -27.51 0.69
N GLY A 221 4.87 -27.63 -0.63
CA GLY A 221 4.00 -28.59 -1.28
C GLY A 221 4.40 -30.00 -0.91
N SER A 222 3.67 -30.64 0.00
CA SER A 222 3.73 -32.09 0.17
C SER A 222 2.79 -32.77 -0.82
N ALA A 223 3.18 -32.72 -2.09
CA ALA A 223 2.80 -33.76 -3.05
C ALA A 223 3.88 -34.85 -2.96
N ALA A 224 3.42 -36.05 -2.60
CA ALA A 224 4.23 -37.22 -2.34
C ALA A 224 5.24 -37.57 -3.45
N ALA A 225 6.49 -37.80 -3.06
CA ALA A 225 7.39 -38.72 -3.75
C ALA A 225 8.42 -39.29 -2.76
N VAL A 226 8.21 -40.56 -2.41
CA VAL A 226 9.16 -41.40 -1.66
C VAL A 226 10.35 -41.72 -2.56
N PRO A 227 11.58 -41.74 -2.02
CA PRO A 227 12.47 -42.84 -2.37
C PRO A 227 13.03 -43.56 -1.15
N LYS A 228 13.00 -44.89 -1.29
CA LYS A 228 13.55 -45.91 -0.41
C LYS A 228 15.03 -45.69 -0.12
N ALA A 229 15.39 -45.98 1.12
CA ALA A 229 16.74 -46.34 1.52
C ALA A 229 17.20 -47.65 0.85
N THR A 230 18.46 -47.68 0.44
CA THR A 230 19.28 -48.89 0.42
C THR A 230 20.65 -48.54 1.00
N ALA A 231 21.02 -49.31 2.01
CA ALA A 231 22.27 -49.27 2.74
C ALA A 231 23.40 -49.95 1.98
N GLU A 232 24.64 -49.51 2.21
CA GLU A 232 25.86 -50.32 2.31
C GLU A 232 26.97 -49.41 2.87
N SER A 233 27.47 -49.66 4.08
CA SER A 233 28.77 -50.33 4.39
C SER A 233 29.98 -49.50 3.89
N SER A 234 31.03 -49.18 4.64
CA SER A 234 31.72 -49.90 5.72
C SER A 234 32.90 -49.05 6.26
N LYS A 235 33.22 -49.24 7.56
CA LYS A 235 34.53 -49.22 8.29
C LYS A 235 35.48 -47.99 8.10
N VAL A 236 36.19 -47.47 9.12
CA VAL A 236 37.29 -48.07 9.93
C VAL A 236 37.67 -47.14 11.12
N GLU A 237 37.87 -47.75 12.30
CA GLU A 237 38.81 -47.56 13.46
C GLU A 237 39.07 -46.19 14.15
N GLU A 238 38.88 -46.13 15.49
CA GLU A 238 39.87 -46.11 16.61
C GLU A 238 40.72 -44.81 16.68
N GLU A 239 40.93 -44.09 17.79
CA GLU A 239 41.32 -44.53 19.12
C GLU A 239 41.08 -43.44 20.22
N LYS A 240 41.14 -43.93 21.46
CA LYS A 240 41.07 -43.36 22.82
C LYS A 240 41.48 -41.89 23.09
N GLY A 241 40.77 -41.27 24.05
CA GLY A 241 41.25 -40.11 24.81
C GLY A 241 40.38 -39.75 26.04
N LYS A 242 40.94 -39.83 27.25
CA LYS A 242 40.29 -39.97 28.58
C LYS A 242 40.12 -38.65 29.36
N LYS A 243 38.93 -38.46 29.99
CA LYS A 243 38.55 -37.67 31.21
C LYS A 243 38.91 -36.16 31.25
N THR A 244 38.00 -35.22 31.59
CA THR A 244 37.44 -34.99 32.95
C THR A 244 36.27 -34.00 33.00
N ARG A 245 35.18 -34.39 33.70
CA ARG A 245 34.43 -33.67 34.78
C ARG A 245 33.75 -32.30 34.53
N GLY A 246 32.40 -32.30 34.56
CA GLY A 246 31.51 -31.16 34.87
C GLY A 246 30.11 -31.30 34.24
N LYS A 247 29.11 -31.93 34.89
CA LYS A 247 28.04 -31.39 35.75
C LYS A 247 26.82 -30.79 34.98
N GLN A 248 25.68 -31.51 35.08
CA GLN A 248 24.24 -31.12 34.95
C GLN A 248 23.76 -30.46 33.63
N LYS A 249 22.87 -31.06 32.80
CA LYS A 249 21.40 -31.37 32.96
C LYS A 249 20.64 -30.11 33.39
N GLU A 250 19.80 -29.46 32.57
CA GLU A 250 18.62 -29.97 31.86
C GLU A 250 18.39 -29.28 30.50
N LYS A 251 17.95 -30.08 29.52
CA LYS A 251 17.24 -29.61 28.32
C LYS A 251 15.78 -29.41 28.72
N GLU A 252 15.31 -28.17 28.77
CA GLU A 252 13.88 -27.89 28.71
C GLU A 252 13.39 -28.18 27.29
N LYS A 253 12.38 -29.05 27.21
CA LYS A 253 11.61 -29.35 26.02
C LYS A 253 10.98 -28.05 25.51
N ALA A 254 11.31 -27.65 24.29
CA ALA A 254 10.40 -26.86 23.49
C ALA A 254 9.10 -27.66 23.38
N LYS A 255 8.01 -27.10 23.90
CA LYS A 255 6.66 -27.57 23.60
C LYS A 255 6.48 -27.36 22.10
N GLU A 256 6.44 -28.44 21.33
CA GLU A 256 5.69 -28.45 20.08
C GLU A 256 4.25 -28.15 20.48
N GLU A 257 3.82 -26.92 20.24
CA GLU A 257 2.40 -26.61 20.19
C GLU A 257 1.83 -27.43 19.04
N THR A 258 1.01 -28.39 19.41
CA THR A 258 0.13 -29.09 18.48
C THR A 258 -0.75 -28.03 17.85
N ILE A 259 -0.59 -27.80 16.55
CA ILE A 259 -1.49 -26.94 15.79
C ILE A 259 -2.86 -27.61 15.87
N ASP A 260 -3.75 -27.00 16.63
CA ASP A 260 -5.14 -27.41 16.75
C ASP A 260 -5.77 -27.30 15.35
N GLU A 261 -6.20 -28.40 14.74
CA GLU A 261 -6.84 -28.39 13.41
C GLU A 261 -8.17 -27.60 13.40
N SER A 262 -8.66 -27.19 14.58
CA SER A 262 -9.76 -26.23 14.72
C SER A 262 -9.36 -24.75 14.58
N ALA A 263 -8.05 -24.46 14.53
CA ALA A 263 -7.50 -23.11 14.39
C ALA A 263 -7.11 -22.75 12.94
N VAL A 264 -7.38 -23.64 11.97
CA VAL A 264 -7.23 -23.31 10.56
C VAL A 264 -8.47 -22.52 10.14
N LEU A 265 -8.38 -21.20 10.24
CA LEU A 265 -9.38 -20.29 9.71
C LEU A 265 -9.56 -20.57 8.22
N THR A 266 -10.80 -20.59 7.75
CA THR A 266 -11.04 -20.68 6.31
C THR A 266 -10.56 -19.39 5.65
N ALA A 267 -10.26 -19.43 4.35
CA ALA A 267 -9.88 -18.21 3.62
C ALA A 267 -10.95 -17.09 3.76
N GLU A 268 -12.23 -17.48 3.85
CA GLU A 268 -13.34 -16.56 4.09
C GLU A 268 -13.30 -15.95 5.51
N ASP A 269 -12.96 -16.75 6.52
CA ASP A 269 -12.81 -16.27 7.91
C ASP A 269 -11.61 -15.33 8.06
N ASP A 270 -10.50 -15.61 7.37
CA ASP A 270 -9.32 -14.73 7.33
C ASP A 270 -9.62 -13.39 6.65
N GLU A 271 -10.38 -13.39 5.56
CA GLU A 271 -10.86 -12.17 4.91
C GLU A 271 -11.80 -11.37 5.84
N LEU A 272 -12.74 -12.04 6.52
CA LEU A 272 -13.62 -11.40 7.51
C LEU A 272 -12.84 -10.81 8.68
N LEU A 273 -11.88 -11.54 9.24
CA LEU A 273 -11.01 -11.06 10.30
C LEU A 273 -10.16 -9.87 9.84
N SER A 274 -9.69 -9.91 8.59
CA SER A 274 -8.96 -8.80 8.00
C SER A 274 -9.83 -7.55 7.94
N THR A 275 -11.02 -7.64 7.34
CA THR A 275 -11.95 -6.50 7.21
C THR A 275 -12.38 -5.95 8.58
N LEU A 276 -12.67 -6.81 9.56
CA LEU A 276 -13.02 -6.40 10.91
C LEU A 276 -11.87 -5.71 11.63
N THR A 277 -10.64 -6.22 11.47
CA THR A 277 -9.43 -5.61 12.05
C THR A 277 -9.17 -4.24 11.44
N ALA A 278 -9.33 -4.09 10.12
CA ALA A 278 -9.20 -2.82 9.42
C ALA A 278 -10.22 -1.79 9.95
N LYS A 279 -11.49 -2.17 10.06
CA LYS A 279 -12.55 -1.34 10.66
C LYS A 279 -12.23 -0.96 12.11
N MET A 280 -11.74 -1.90 12.92
CA MET A 280 -11.34 -1.64 14.30
C MET A 280 -10.20 -0.62 14.38
N ASN A 281 -9.19 -0.75 13.53
CA ASN A 281 -8.06 0.18 13.48
C ASN A 281 -8.51 1.58 13.05
N ALA A 282 -9.40 1.69 12.07
CA ALA A 282 -9.99 2.97 11.65
C ALA A 282 -10.74 3.65 12.81
N ILE A 283 -11.55 2.90 13.58
CA ILE A 283 -12.27 3.43 14.75
C ILE A 283 -11.28 3.89 15.83
N ARG A 284 -10.22 3.12 16.10
CA ARG A 284 -9.17 3.50 17.07
C ARG A 284 -8.44 4.77 16.65
N MET A 285 -8.10 4.91 15.37
CA MET A 285 -7.48 6.12 14.83
C MET A 285 -8.39 7.34 15.00
N LEU A 286 -9.67 7.21 14.67
CA LEU A 286 -10.65 8.28 14.85
C LEU A 286 -10.78 8.67 16.34
N SER A 287 -10.89 7.68 17.24
CA SER A 287 -10.96 7.90 18.69
C SER A 287 -9.73 8.64 19.24
N ARG A 288 -8.53 8.27 18.78
CA ARG A 288 -7.28 8.95 19.14
C ARG A 288 -7.31 10.43 18.69
N ARG A 289 -7.77 10.71 17.47
CA ARG A 289 -7.88 12.09 16.94
C ARG A 289 -8.89 12.93 17.73
N ILE A 290 -10.06 12.37 18.07
CA ILE A 290 -11.07 13.06 18.89
C ILE A 290 -10.52 13.37 20.29
N THR A 291 -9.78 12.42 20.88
CA THR A 291 -9.13 12.62 22.18
C THR A 291 -8.10 13.74 22.13
N LEU A 292 -7.29 13.81 21.06
CA LEU A 292 -6.34 14.91 20.86
C LEU A 292 -7.04 16.27 20.74
N LEU A 293 -8.16 16.36 20.00
CA LEU A 293 -8.96 17.59 19.94
C LEU A 293 -9.49 17.99 21.32
N ARG A 294 -9.94 17.03 22.13
CA ARG A 294 -10.39 17.29 23.50
C ARG A 294 -9.25 17.80 24.38
N ILE A 295 -8.08 17.19 24.32
CA ILE A 295 -6.89 17.62 25.07
C ILE A 295 -6.48 19.03 24.62
N TYR A 296 -6.48 19.30 23.31
CA TYR A 296 -6.20 20.63 22.78
C TYR A 296 -7.18 21.66 23.34
N LEU A 297 -8.49 21.42 23.26
CA LEU A 297 -9.50 22.36 23.79
C LEU A 297 -9.38 22.56 25.31
N ALA A 298 -9.06 21.51 26.07
CA ALA A 298 -8.86 21.59 27.51
C ALA A 298 -7.60 22.39 27.90
N SER A 299 -6.59 22.40 27.03
CA SER A 299 -5.34 23.16 27.25
C SER A 299 -5.46 24.65 26.93
N LEU A 300 -6.55 25.09 26.30
CA LEU A 300 -6.75 26.49 25.92
C LEU A 300 -7.20 27.35 27.13
N PRO A 301 -6.83 28.64 27.15
CA PRO A 301 -7.24 29.56 28.19
C PRO A 301 -8.75 29.87 28.13
N PRO A 302 -9.36 30.30 29.25
CA PRO A 302 -10.77 30.69 29.29
C PRO A 302 -11.10 31.77 28.26
N SER A 303 -12.27 31.67 27.64
CA SER A 303 -12.65 32.53 26.53
C SER A 303 -13.21 33.87 27.01
N TYR A 304 -12.93 34.96 26.27
CA TYR A 304 -13.63 36.24 26.47
C TYR A 304 -15.15 36.12 26.27
N LEU A 305 -15.62 35.09 25.55
CA LEU A 305 -17.05 34.80 25.38
C LEU A 305 -17.72 34.34 26.68
N SER A 306 -16.96 33.72 27.58
CA SER A 306 -17.45 33.35 28.92
C SER A 306 -17.32 34.47 29.94
N ASP A 307 -16.29 35.32 29.81
CA ASP A 307 -16.08 36.47 30.68
C ASP A 307 -15.55 37.68 29.86
N PRO A 308 -16.34 38.76 29.71
CA PRO A 308 -15.97 39.94 28.93
C PRO A 308 -14.73 40.69 29.45
N SER A 309 -14.26 40.40 30.67
CA SER A 309 -13.07 41.00 31.25
C SER A 309 -11.75 40.36 30.76
N LEU A 310 -11.83 39.21 30.08
CA LEU A 310 -10.66 38.47 29.59
C LEU A 310 -10.14 39.03 28.25
N PRO A 311 -8.83 38.93 28.00
CA PRO A 311 -8.24 39.43 26.75
C PRO A 311 -8.73 38.62 25.53
N LEU A 312 -8.96 39.32 24.41
CA LEU A 312 -9.34 38.72 23.13
C LEU A 312 -8.29 37.74 22.58
N ASN A 313 -7.01 38.01 22.85
CA ASN A 313 -5.89 37.14 22.48
C ASN A 313 -4.94 36.99 23.68
N PRO A 314 -5.19 36.01 24.56
CA PRO A 314 -4.32 35.74 25.70
C PRO A 314 -2.94 35.27 25.21
N ALA A 315 -1.88 35.84 25.78
CA ALA A 315 -0.52 35.35 25.57
C ALA A 315 -0.35 33.96 26.22
N PRO A 316 0.55 33.10 25.71
CA PRO A 316 0.82 31.80 26.33
C PRO A 316 1.28 31.97 27.78
N THR A 317 0.63 31.26 28.71
CA THR A 317 0.98 31.25 30.14
C THR A 317 1.52 29.88 30.55
N ALA A 318 2.09 29.75 31.74
CA ALA A 318 2.58 28.47 32.25
C ALA A 318 1.48 27.39 32.33
N ASP A 319 0.24 27.81 32.62
CA ASP A 319 -0.93 26.94 32.69
C ASP A 319 -1.54 26.65 31.29
N HIS A 320 -1.33 27.56 30.33
CA HIS A 320 -1.83 27.46 28.96
C HIS A 320 -0.71 27.75 27.95
N PRO A 321 0.15 26.76 27.64
CA PRO A 321 1.37 26.97 26.87
C PRO A 321 1.13 27.13 25.36
N LEU A 322 -0.06 26.78 24.86
CA LEU A 322 -0.37 26.83 23.44
C LEU A 322 -0.96 28.18 23.01
N PRO A 323 -0.53 28.76 21.88
CA PRO A 323 -1.10 29.99 21.36
C PRO A 323 -2.54 29.76 20.89
N LEU A 324 -3.41 30.76 21.14
CA LEU A 324 -4.79 30.73 20.69
C LEU A 324 -4.87 30.83 19.16
N ASN A 325 -5.42 29.81 18.49
CA ASN A 325 -5.60 29.81 17.04
C ASN A 325 -7.08 29.77 16.66
N HIS A 326 -7.63 30.94 16.29
CA HIS A 326 -9.02 31.06 15.89
C HIS A 326 -9.38 30.29 14.61
N SER A 327 -8.41 30.02 13.72
CA SER A 327 -8.65 29.22 12.51
C SER A 327 -9.00 27.77 12.87
N ILE A 328 -8.31 27.21 13.86
CA ILE A 328 -8.53 25.83 14.33
C ILE A 328 -9.85 25.75 15.11
N LEU A 329 -10.14 26.72 15.98
CA LEU A 329 -11.41 26.76 16.70
C LEU A 329 -12.61 26.88 15.76
N ARG A 330 -12.50 27.71 14.72
CA ARG A 330 -13.53 27.84 13.69
C ARG A 330 -13.73 26.54 12.94
N SER A 331 -12.65 25.83 12.56
CA SER A 331 -12.79 24.55 11.87
C SER A 331 -13.44 23.48 12.76
N ILE A 332 -13.09 23.41 14.05
CA ILE A 332 -13.74 22.52 15.02
C ILE A 332 -15.25 22.85 15.17
N SER A 333 -15.61 24.13 15.26
CA SER A 333 -17.02 24.53 15.32
C SER A 333 -17.77 24.15 14.04
N ALA A 334 -17.14 24.34 12.87
CA ALA A 334 -17.72 23.96 11.59
C ALA A 334 -17.90 22.45 11.45
N THR A 335 -16.95 21.63 11.93
CA THR A 335 -17.11 20.17 11.90
C THR A 335 -18.24 19.71 12.82
N LEU A 336 -18.34 20.25 14.03
CA LEU A 336 -19.44 19.94 14.95
C LEU A 336 -20.81 20.31 14.35
N ALA A 337 -20.93 21.46 13.68
CA ALA A 337 -22.16 21.85 13.02
C ALA A 337 -22.52 20.92 11.83
N ARG A 338 -21.50 20.43 11.10
CA ARG A 338 -21.69 19.55 9.93
C ARG A 338 -21.96 18.09 10.28
N ILE A 339 -21.61 17.61 11.48
CA ILE A 339 -21.94 16.24 11.91
C ILE A 339 -23.46 15.99 11.85
N ASN A 340 -24.26 17.00 12.18
CA ASN A 340 -25.72 16.90 12.13
C ASN A 340 -26.29 16.91 10.69
N ILE A 341 -25.48 17.29 9.69
CA ILE A 341 -25.85 17.30 8.27
C ILE A 341 -25.56 15.94 7.61
N LEU A 342 -24.78 15.08 8.27
CA LEU A 342 -24.58 13.70 7.81
C LEU A 342 -25.84 12.83 7.96
N ALA A 343 -26.79 13.27 8.79
CA ALA A 343 -28.12 12.68 8.83
C ALA A 343 -28.89 13.15 7.58
N PRO A 344 -29.37 12.24 6.72
CA PRO A 344 -30.13 12.63 5.55
C PRO A 344 -31.37 13.43 5.95
N PRO A 345 -31.77 14.44 5.15
CA PRO A 345 -32.91 15.30 5.47
C PRO A 345 -34.23 14.52 5.55
N ASP A 346 -34.31 13.39 4.86
CA ASP A 346 -35.39 12.41 4.95
C ASP A 346 -34.87 11.11 5.59
N ALA A 347 -34.98 11.04 6.91
CA ALA A 347 -34.56 9.87 7.67
C ALA A 347 -35.41 8.64 7.33
N GLU A 348 -36.70 8.82 7.01
CA GLU A 348 -37.60 7.70 6.73
C GLU A 348 -37.24 7.06 5.39
N ALA A 349 -37.09 7.87 4.33
CA ALA A 349 -36.67 7.37 3.02
C ALA A 349 -35.32 6.66 3.07
N PHE A 350 -34.32 7.24 3.77
CA PHE A 350 -33.01 6.60 3.92
C PHE A 350 -33.09 5.27 4.68
N THR A 351 -33.88 5.18 5.76
CA THR A 351 -34.03 3.92 6.49
C THR A 351 -34.73 2.86 5.66
N LEU A 352 -35.68 3.25 4.81
CA LEU A 352 -36.37 2.35 3.90
C LEU A 352 -35.43 1.84 2.82
N GLU A 353 -34.65 2.73 2.19
CA GLU A 353 -33.63 2.36 1.19
C GLU A 353 -32.58 1.41 1.80
N SER A 354 -32.06 1.74 2.99
CA SER A 354 -31.11 0.88 3.70
C SER A 354 -31.70 -0.50 4.05
N GLN A 355 -32.99 -0.59 4.40
CA GLN A 355 -33.67 -1.87 4.63
C GLN A 355 -33.85 -2.67 3.34
N GLN A 356 -34.16 -1.99 2.23
CA GLN A 356 -34.26 -2.63 0.91
C GLN A 356 -32.92 -3.21 0.48
N GLU A 357 -31.84 -2.43 0.55
CA GLU A 357 -30.48 -2.91 0.25
C GLU A 357 -30.09 -4.10 1.14
N ALA A 358 -30.40 -4.03 2.44
CA ALA A 358 -30.12 -5.13 3.36
C ALA A 358 -30.91 -6.41 3.01
N SER A 359 -32.19 -6.26 2.64
CA SER A 359 -33.03 -7.36 2.17
C SER A 359 -32.47 -7.98 0.89
N ASP A 360 -32.02 -7.16 -0.06
CA ASP A 360 -31.46 -7.64 -1.33
C ASP A 360 -30.15 -8.43 -1.11
N VAL A 361 -29.25 -7.92 -0.26
CA VAL A 361 -28.02 -8.64 0.12
C VAL A 361 -28.35 -9.98 0.80
N GLN A 362 -29.35 -10.02 1.69
CA GLN A 362 -29.79 -11.26 2.34
C GLN A 362 -30.37 -12.27 1.34
N LEU A 363 -31.14 -11.82 0.35
CA LEU A 363 -31.67 -12.69 -0.69
C LEU A 363 -30.55 -13.29 -1.55
N VAL A 364 -29.56 -12.49 -1.95
CA VAL A 364 -28.39 -12.98 -2.69
C VAL A 364 -27.59 -13.99 -1.86
N GLN A 365 -27.41 -13.72 -0.56
CA GLN A 365 -26.73 -14.64 0.36
C GLN A 365 -27.48 -15.97 0.51
N LEU A 366 -28.82 -15.93 0.62
CA LEU A 366 -29.66 -17.13 0.66
C LEU A 366 -29.58 -17.93 -0.64
N LEU A 367 -29.58 -17.26 -1.81
CA LEU A 367 -29.40 -17.92 -3.10
C LEU A 367 -28.02 -18.58 -3.23
N SER A 368 -26.96 -17.91 -2.76
CA SER A 368 -25.61 -18.49 -2.67
C SER A 368 -25.60 -19.73 -1.77
N SER A 369 -26.21 -19.64 -0.58
CA SER A 369 -26.32 -20.77 0.36
C SER A 369 -27.09 -21.96 -0.24
N ILE A 370 -28.22 -21.71 -0.91
CA ILE A 370 -28.98 -22.76 -1.60
C ILE A 370 -28.12 -23.40 -2.70
N THR A 371 -27.41 -22.59 -3.49
CA THR A 371 -26.53 -23.08 -4.56
C THR A 371 -25.41 -23.96 -4.00
N ASN A 372 -24.78 -23.53 -2.90
CA ASN A 372 -23.76 -24.30 -2.19
C ASN A 372 -24.32 -25.61 -1.62
N SER A 373 -25.55 -25.59 -1.07
CA SER A 373 -26.22 -26.80 -0.57
C SER A 373 -26.53 -27.79 -1.70
N VAL A 374 -26.93 -27.31 -2.88
CA VAL A 374 -27.17 -28.13 -4.07
C VAL A 374 -25.85 -28.72 -4.59
N SER A 375 -24.77 -27.94 -4.57
CA SER A 375 -23.42 -28.41 -4.91
C SER A 375 -22.98 -29.54 -3.98
N ALA A 376 -23.13 -29.34 -2.66
CA ALA A 376 -22.82 -30.35 -1.65
C ALA A 376 -23.68 -31.62 -1.81
N ALA A 377 -24.98 -31.48 -2.06
CA ALA A 377 -25.87 -32.60 -2.33
C ALA A 377 -25.49 -33.37 -3.60
N LYS A 378 -25.09 -32.67 -4.67
CA LYS A 378 -24.58 -33.27 -5.90
C LYS A 378 -23.30 -34.06 -5.66
N ASP A 379 -22.36 -33.53 -4.88
CA ASP A 379 -21.11 -34.22 -4.56
C ASP A 379 -21.31 -35.43 -3.64
N LEU A 380 -22.25 -35.34 -2.69
CA LEU A 380 -22.69 -36.50 -1.92
C LEU A 380 -23.31 -37.57 -2.83
N GLY A 381 -24.15 -37.17 -3.79
CA GLY A 381 -24.75 -38.06 -4.78
C GLY A 381 -23.70 -38.81 -5.61
N LYS A 382 -22.69 -38.11 -6.13
CA LYS A 382 -21.56 -38.73 -6.85
C LYS A 382 -20.82 -39.75 -5.97
N LYS A 383 -20.47 -39.37 -4.74
CA LYS A 383 -19.75 -40.26 -3.80
C LYS A 383 -20.60 -41.47 -3.43
N SER A 384 -21.90 -41.28 -3.19
CA SER A 384 -22.84 -42.37 -2.90
C SER A 384 -22.96 -43.33 -4.08
N GLN A 385 -23.08 -42.82 -5.30
CA GLN A 385 -23.18 -43.64 -6.51
C GLN A 385 -21.90 -44.48 -6.73
N ILE A 386 -20.72 -43.92 -6.47
CA ILE A 386 -19.45 -44.66 -6.51
C ILE A 386 -19.44 -45.78 -5.47
N VAL A 387 -19.84 -45.49 -4.22
CA VAL A 387 -19.90 -46.47 -3.13
C VAL A 387 -20.93 -47.56 -3.41
N GLU A 388 -22.09 -47.20 -3.94
CA GLU A 388 -23.16 -48.13 -4.26
C GLU A 388 -22.79 -49.03 -5.44
N ASN A 389 -22.16 -48.47 -6.49
CA ASN A 389 -21.59 -49.24 -7.58
C ASN A 389 -20.49 -50.21 -7.08
N GLY A 390 -19.60 -49.76 -6.18
CA GLY A 390 -18.58 -50.60 -5.55
C GLY A 390 -19.17 -51.72 -4.69
N LYS A 391 -20.21 -51.43 -3.89
CA LYS A 391 -20.96 -52.44 -3.12
C LYS A 391 -21.69 -53.43 -4.03
N SER A 392 -22.26 -52.96 -5.14
CA SER A 392 -22.96 -53.82 -6.11
C SER A 392 -21.99 -54.76 -6.84
N GLN A 393 -20.78 -54.30 -7.18
CA GLN A 393 -19.72 -55.14 -7.72
C GLN A 393 -19.22 -56.16 -6.69
N SER A 394 -19.07 -55.77 -5.41
CA SER A 394 -18.71 -56.69 -4.32
C SER A 394 -19.79 -57.74 -4.06
N ARG A 395 -21.09 -57.38 -4.15
CA ARG A 395 -22.22 -58.33 -4.03
C ARG A 395 -22.41 -59.23 -5.25
N ARG A 396 -21.81 -58.89 -6.40
CA ARG A 396 -21.83 -59.70 -7.63
C ARG A 396 -20.56 -60.56 -7.78
N GLY A 397 -19.78 -60.72 -6.70
CA GLY A 397 -18.77 -61.76 -6.53
C GLY A 397 -19.41 -63.07 -6.02
N PRO A 398 -18.92 -64.24 -6.46
CA PRO A 398 -19.77 -65.37 -6.82
C PRO A 398 -20.28 -66.19 -5.63
N LEU A 399 -21.61 -66.40 -5.60
CA LEU A 399 -22.22 -67.45 -4.80
C LEU A 399 -22.65 -68.60 -5.73
N GLY A 400 -21.91 -69.71 -5.68
CA GLY A 400 -22.37 -71.03 -6.15
C GLY A 400 -21.42 -71.76 -7.11
N GLY A 401 -20.89 -72.90 -6.66
CA GLY A 401 -20.41 -73.97 -7.54
C GLY A 401 -19.07 -74.54 -7.10
N GLY A 402 -19.07 -75.76 -6.56
CA GLY A 402 -17.89 -76.37 -5.96
C GLY A 402 -16.89 -76.95 -6.97
N TYR A 403 -15.68 -77.17 -6.44
CA TYR A 403 -14.70 -78.19 -6.81
C TYR A 403 -14.57 -78.56 -8.30
N ASP A 404 -13.52 -78.04 -8.95
CA ASP A 404 -12.61 -78.90 -9.70
C ASP A 404 -11.17 -78.35 -9.63
N GLY A 405 -10.20 -79.26 -9.61
CA GLY A 405 -8.89 -79.11 -9.01
C GLY A 405 -7.83 -78.32 -9.77
N GLY A 406 -6.87 -77.83 -8.98
CA GLY A 406 -5.43 -77.91 -9.25
C GLY A 406 -4.87 -77.09 -10.42
N GLY A 407 -4.19 -76.00 -10.10
CA GLY A 407 -3.27 -75.35 -11.05
C GLY A 407 -2.82 -73.96 -10.62
N SER A 408 -1.81 -73.90 -9.77
CA SER A 408 -1.11 -72.68 -9.35
C SER A 408 -0.32 -72.02 -10.48
N ASN A 409 -0.21 -70.69 -10.36
CA ASN A 409 0.65 -69.71 -11.03
C ASN A 409 0.19 -69.20 -12.41
N GLN A 410 -0.39 -68.00 -12.52
CA GLN A 410 0.15 -66.64 -12.30
C GLN A 410 1.26 -66.19 -13.27
N TYR A 411 0.85 -65.17 -14.05
CA TYR A 411 1.58 -64.01 -14.57
C TYR A 411 2.43 -64.12 -15.85
N PHE A 412 1.98 -63.28 -16.80
CA PHE A 412 2.76 -62.47 -17.75
C PHE A 412 3.60 -63.19 -18.81
N ASP A 413 3.04 -63.29 -20.01
CA ASP A 413 3.78 -62.96 -21.24
C ASP A 413 2.82 -62.49 -22.34
N THR A 414 2.93 -61.22 -22.74
CA THR A 414 3.00 -60.80 -24.15
C THR A 414 3.46 -59.34 -24.16
N ILE A 415 4.78 -59.14 -24.09
CA ILE A 415 5.43 -57.98 -24.71
C ILE A 415 6.02 -58.48 -26.04
N ILE A 416 5.54 -57.87 -27.13
CA ILE A 416 6.22 -57.52 -28.40
C ILE A 416 5.12 -56.72 -29.13
N GLY A 417 5.25 -55.48 -29.59
CA GLY A 417 6.43 -54.66 -29.86
C GLY A 417 6.11 -53.84 -31.11
N ALA A 418 6.23 -52.52 -30.97
CA ALA A 418 6.62 -51.53 -32.00
C ALA A 418 5.72 -51.24 -33.23
N SER A 419 5.25 -49.99 -33.23
CA SER A 419 5.41 -48.96 -34.28
C SER A 419 4.78 -49.15 -35.67
N GLY A 420 3.93 -48.16 -36.01
CA GLY A 420 4.27 -47.25 -37.10
C GLY A 420 3.49 -47.40 -38.40
N GLY A 421 2.84 -46.32 -38.84
CA GLY A 421 2.80 -45.99 -40.26
C GLY A 421 1.45 -45.67 -40.88
N SER A 422 1.29 -44.39 -41.25
CA SER A 422 0.46 -43.82 -42.32
C SER A 422 -1.08 -43.85 -42.11
N GLY A 423 -1.78 -42.73 -42.07
CA GLY A 423 -1.60 -41.51 -42.88
C GLY A 423 -2.47 -41.62 -44.13
N ARG A 424 -3.80 -41.56 -43.98
CA ARG A 424 -4.73 -41.44 -45.10
C ARG A 424 -5.05 -39.97 -45.35
N GLN A 425 -4.50 -39.54 -46.48
CA GLN A 425 -4.59 -38.26 -47.16
C GLN A 425 -6.05 -37.92 -47.51
N PHE A 426 -6.55 -36.79 -46.99
CA PHE A 426 -7.74 -36.12 -47.52
C PHE A 426 -7.29 -34.97 -48.43
N GLY A 427 -7.97 -34.87 -49.57
CA GLY A 427 -7.61 -34.04 -50.72
C GLY A 427 -7.70 -32.54 -50.47
N ASN A 428 -6.80 -31.84 -51.16
CA ASN A 428 -6.84 -30.41 -51.41
C ASN A 428 -8.09 -30.04 -52.23
N GLU A 429 -8.89 -29.12 -51.71
CA GLU A 429 -9.64 -28.17 -52.52
C GLU A 429 -9.24 -26.76 -52.08
N ARG A 430 -8.51 -26.07 -52.96
CA ARG A 430 -8.30 -24.63 -52.95
C ARG A 430 -9.36 -24.01 -53.85
N TRP A 431 -10.18 -23.13 -53.30
CA TRP A 431 -10.86 -22.07 -54.07
C TRP A 431 -10.42 -20.72 -53.54
N SER A 432 -10.40 -19.80 -54.51
CA SER A 432 -9.88 -18.44 -54.56
C SER A 432 -10.45 -17.47 -53.53
#